data_AF-A0A1I4ZFY3-F1
#
_entry.id   AF-A0A1I4ZFY3-F1
#
_cell.length_a   1.000
_cell.length_b   1.000
_cell.length_c   1.000
_cell.angle_alpha   90.00
_cell.angle_beta   90.00
_cell.angle_gamma   90.00
#
_symmetry.space_group_name_H-M   'P 1'
#
loop_
_entity.id
_entity.type
_entity.pdbx_description
1 polymer ?
#
loop_
_entity_poly.entity_id
_entity_poly.type
_entity_poly.pdbx_seq_one_letter_code
_entity_poly.pdbx_strand_id
1 'polypeptide(L)'
;MQRWVKIPDGRFLDANRIAYVGKVETFNRIDENGEDLGLAYAVNLGTDFPRESQINVVGTKEEIFALLRGILGGTGAQNAVGPAPSPPAQS
;
A
#
# COMPACT_ATOMS: atom_id res chain seq x y z
N MET A 1 2.14 -8.56 17.10
CA MET A 1 1.13 -7.56 16.70
C MET A 1 1.09 -7.51 15.18
N GLN A 2 -0.07 -7.70 14.57
CA GLN A 2 -0.23 -7.51 13.11
C GLN A 2 -0.33 -6.01 12.82
N ARG A 3 0.27 -5.54 11.73
CA ARG A 3 0.39 -4.10 11.40
C ARG A 3 -0.26 -3.86 10.05
N TRP A 4 -1.51 -3.44 10.04
CA TRP A 4 -2.25 -3.19 8.81
C TRP A 4 -1.87 -1.84 8.19
N VAL A 5 -1.58 -1.84 6.89
CA VAL A 5 -1.37 -0.65 6.08
C VAL A 5 -2.39 -0.59 4.95
N LYS A 6 -2.90 0.60 4.65
CA LYS A 6 -3.87 0.82 3.57
C LYS A 6 -3.12 1.08 2.27
N ILE A 7 -3.49 0.35 1.22
CA ILE A 7 -3.02 0.54 -0.15
C ILE A 7 -3.91 1.60 -0.83
N PRO A 8 -3.37 2.44 -1.74
CA PRO A 8 -4.15 3.38 -2.57
C PRO A 8 -5.39 2.74 -3.24
N ASP A 9 -5.31 1.46 -3.60
CA ASP A 9 -6.39 0.65 -4.16
C ASP A 9 -7.51 0.29 -3.16
N GLY A 10 -7.46 0.84 -1.94
CA GLY A 10 -8.47 0.63 -0.89
C GLY A 10 -8.31 -0.66 -0.09
N ARG A 11 -7.47 -1.61 -0.55
CA ARG A 11 -7.13 -2.84 0.16
C ARG A 11 -6.25 -2.59 1.38
N PHE A 12 -6.29 -3.51 2.34
CA PHE A 12 -5.39 -3.53 3.49
C PHE A 12 -4.37 -4.65 3.36
N LEU A 13 -3.12 -4.36 3.74
CA LEU A 13 -2.01 -5.30 3.70
C LEU A 13 -1.38 -5.40 5.09
N ASP A 14 -1.06 -6.61 5.54
CA ASP A 14 -0.26 -6.77 6.76
C ASP A 14 1.21 -6.47 6.44
N ALA A 15 1.72 -5.42 7.06
CA ALA A 15 3.06 -4.93 6.86
C ALA A 15 4.16 -5.76 7.54
N ASN A 16 3.81 -6.82 8.29
CA ASN A 16 4.81 -7.80 8.75
C ASN A 16 5.07 -8.88 7.70
N ARG A 17 4.19 -9.02 6.69
CA ARG A 17 4.38 -9.93 5.56
C ARG A 17 5.17 -9.30 4.41
N ILE A 18 5.49 -8.01 4.46
CA ILE A 18 6.23 -7.38 3.38
C ILE A 18 7.70 -7.79 3.49
N ALA A 19 8.14 -8.64 2.56
CA ALA A 19 9.50 -9.14 2.45
C ALA A 19 10.37 -8.21 1.58
N TYR A 20 9.77 -7.48 0.64
CA TYR A 20 10.50 -6.64 -0.30
C TYR A 20 9.72 -5.36 -0.66
N VAL A 21 10.45 -4.24 -0.75
CA VAL A 21 9.95 -2.98 -1.30
C VAL A 21 10.83 -2.61 -2.48
N GLY A 22 10.23 -2.56 -3.66
CA GLY A 22 10.86 -2.20 -4.90
C GLY A 22 11.18 -0.72 -5.01
N LYS A 23 11.91 -0.36 -6.06
CA LYS A 23 12.16 1.03 -6.40
C LYS A 23 10.83 1.74 -6.68
N VAL A 24 10.71 2.98 -6.22
CA VAL A 24 9.59 3.85 -6.59
C VAL A 24 9.78 4.30 -8.04
N GLU A 25 8.77 4.01 -8.86
CA GLU A 25 8.67 4.41 -10.25
C GLU A 25 7.70 5.59 -10.38
N THR A 26 7.95 6.46 -11.35
CA THR A 26 7.16 7.66 -11.59
C THR A 26 6.79 7.77 -13.05
N PHE A 27 5.53 8.08 -13.34
CA PHE A 27 5.03 8.27 -14.70
C PHE A 27 3.89 9.28 -14.73
N ASN A 28 3.66 9.92 -15.87
CA ASN A 28 2.48 10.76 -16.05
C ASN A 28 1.25 9.89 -16.22
N ARG A 29 0.22 10.18 -15.43
CA ARG A 29 -1.08 9.55 -15.58
C ARG A 29 -1.92 10.43 -16.48
N ILE A 30 -2.41 9.85 -17.57
CA ILE A 30 -3.29 10.54 -18.51
C ILE A 30 -4.66 9.90 -18.38
N ASP A 31 -5.69 10.73 -18.29
CA ASP A 31 -7.08 10.28 -18.26
C ASP A 31 -7.54 9.75 -19.62
N GLU A 32 -8.69 9.10 -19.65
CA GLU A 32 -9.36 8.61 -20.86
C GLU A 32 -9.60 9.71 -21.90
N ASN A 33 -9.69 10.96 -21.44
CA ASN A 33 -9.91 12.16 -22.24
C ASN A 33 -8.61 12.82 -22.74
N GLY A 34 -7.44 12.26 -22.42
CA GLY A 34 -6.15 12.83 -22.80
C GLY A 34 -5.64 13.94 -21.86
N GLU A 35 -6.35 14.21 -20.76
CA GLU A 35 -5.95 15.18 -19.74
C GLU A 35 -4.86 14.62 -18.84
N ASP A 36 -3.84 15.43 -18.54
CA ASP A 36 -2.79 15.06 -17.60
C ASP A 36 -3.34 15.11 -16.16
N LEU A 37 -3.47 13.94 -15.54
CA LEU A 37 -3.85 13.76 -14.14
C LEU A 37 -2.66 13.94 -13.19
N GLY A 38 -1.53 14.40 -13.71
CA GLY A 38 -0.29 14.60 -12.98
C GLY A 38 0.56 13.35 -12.83
N LEU A 39 1.54 13.47 -11.93
CA LEU A 39 2.61 12.49 -11.75
C LEU A 39 2.17 11.38 -10.79
N ALA A 40 2.01 10.18 -11.32
CA ALA A 40 1.71 8.99 -10.55
C ALA A 40 2.98 8.29 -10.06
N TYR A 41 2.84 7.63 -8.91
CA TYR A 41 3.91 6.89 -8.25
C TYR A 41 3.51 5.43 -8.17
N ALA A 42 4.42 4.54 -8.55
CA ALA A 42 4.25 3.10 -8.40
C ALA A 42 5.35 2.50 -7.55
N VAL A 43 5.00 1.48 -6.79
CA VAL A 43 5.96 0.67 -6.03
C VAL A 43 5.56 -0.79 -6.11
N ASN A 44 6.52 -1.64 -6.43
CA ASN A 44 6.34 -3.09 -6.35
C ASN A 44 6.60 -3.56 -4.91
N LEU A 45 5.65 -4.27 -4.31
CA LEU A 45 5.77 -4.83 -2.96
C LEU A 45 5.74 -6.35 -3.05
N GLY A 46 6.75 -7.00 -2.47
CA GLY A 46 6.74 -8.45 -2.27
C GLY A 46 6.16 -8.78 -0.90
N THR A 47 5.04 -9.49 -0.85
CA THR A 47 4.42 -9.95 0.40
C THR A 47 4.88 -11.35 0.82
N ASP A 48 5.71 -11.99 -0.01
CA ASP A 48 6.46 -13.22 0.29
C ASP A 48 7.61 -13.36 -0.75
N PHE A 49 8.48 -14.36 -0.59
CA PHE A 49 9.63 -14.58 -1.49
C PHE A 49 9.30 -15.17 -2.89
N PRO A 50 8.21 -15.93 -3.11
CA PRO A 50 7.75 -16.35 -4.43
C PRO A 50 7.37 -15.15 -5.30
N ARG A 51 7.67 -15.25 -6.61
CA ARG A 51 7.35 -14.20 -7.60
C ARG A 51 5.86 -13.86 -7.68
N GLU A 52 5.00 -14.84 -7.40
CA GLU A 52 3.54 -14.71 -7.46
C GLU A 52 2.96 -13.86 -6.31
N SER A 53 3.74 -13.62 -5.26
CA SER A 53 3.35 -12.78 -4.11
C SER A 53 3.82 -11.33 -4.24
N GLN A 54 4.05 -10.87 -5.48
CA GLN A 54 4.38 -9.48 -5.78
C GLN A 54 3.11 -8.71 -6.16
N ILE A 55 2.92 -7.55 -5.55
CA ILE A 55 1.83 -6.63 -5.87
C ILE A 55 2.40 -5.31 -6.38
N ASN A 56 1.87 -4.80 -7.48
CA ASN A 56 2.17 -3.46 -7.92
C ASN A 56 1.14 -2.49 -7.32
N VAL A 57 1.63 -1.46 -6.63
CA VAL A 57 0.79 -0.45 -6.00
C VAL A 57 1.02 0.88 -6.70
N VAL A 58 -0.04 1.45 -7.25
CA VAL A 58 -0.02 2.74 -7.93
C VAL A 58 -0.90 3.72 -7.16
N GLY A 59 -0.41 4.94 -6.96
CA GLY A 59 -1.17 6.00 -6.29
C GLY A 59 -0.55 7.37 -6.50
N THR A 60 -1.12 8.35 -5.82
CA THR A 60 -0.52 9.68 -5.72
C THR A 60 0.72 9.66 -4.84
N LYS A 61 1.52 10.74 -4.89
CA LYS A 61 2.71 10.91 -4.06
C LYS A 61 2.42 10.70 -2.57
N GLU A 62 1.34 11.31 -2.08
CA GLU A 62 0.98 11.33 -0.67
C GLU A 62 0.57 9.94 -0.17
N GLU A 63 -0.19 9.19 -0.98
CA GLU A 63 -0.63 7.85 -0.64
C GLU A 63 0.53 6.85 -0.61
N ILE A 64 1.42 6.89 -1.61
CA ILE A 64 2.61 6.03 -1.64
C ILE A 64 3.55 6.38 -0.49
N PHE A 65 3.72 7.67 -0.17
CA PHE A 65 4.56 8.08 0.94
C PHE A 65 3.98 7.64 2.30
N ALA A 66 2.66 7.75 2.49
CA ALA A 66 1.97 7.26 3.69
C ALA A 66 2.10 5.73 3.83
N LEU A 67 1.96 4.99 2.73
CA LEU A 67 2.15 3.55 2.67
C LEU A 67 3.59 3.17 3.08
N LEU A 68 4.60 3.74 2.42
CA LEU A 68 6.01 3.48 2.72
C LEU A 68 6.36 3.81 4.17
N ARG A 69 5.85 4.92 4.70
CA ARG A 69 6.03 5.29 6.12
C ARG A 69 5.40 4.27 7.06
N GLY A 70 4.21 3.76 6.73
CA GLY A 70 3.52 2.71 7.49
C GLY A 70 4.27 1.37 7.48
N ILE A 71 4.91 1.02 6.37
CA ILE A 71 5.74 -0.19 6.22
C ILE A 71 7.05 -0.05 7.00
N LEU A 72 7.73 1.10 6.90
CA LEU A 72 9.01 1.35 7.54
C LEU A 72 8.91 1.58 9.06
N GLY A 73 7.70 1.52 9.63
CA GLY A 73 7.49 1.67 11.07
C GLY A 73 7.59 3.12 11.56
N GLY A 74 7.46 4.10 10.66
CA GLY A 74 7.28 5.49 11.05
C GLY A 74 5.97 5.60 11.84
N THR A 75 6.08 5.85 13.15
CA THR A 75 5.01 6.15 14.09
C THR A 75 4.01 7.16 13.49
N GLY A 76 2.96 6.64 12.86
CA GLY A 76 1.95 7.41 12.13
C GLY A 76 0.73 6.58 11.73
N ALA A 77 0.87 5.25 11.62
CA ALA A 77 -0.26 4.35 11.33
C ALA A 77 -1.04 3.90 12.59
N GLN A 78 -0.69 4.39 13.78
CA GLN A 78 -1.37 4.02 15.04
C GLN A 78 -2.63 4.85 15.33
N ASN A 79 -2.93 5.91 14.55
CA ASN A 79 -4.00 6.85 14.86
C ASN A 79 -5.17 6.90 13.85
N ALA A 80 -5.25 6.01 12.86
CA ALA A 80 -6.33 6.06 11.86
C ALA A 80 -7.23 4.81 11.80
N VAL A 81 -7.09 3.86 12.72
CA VAL A 81 -7.89 2.62 12.70
C VAL A 81 -8.65 2.50 14.00
N GLY A 82 -9.92 2.90 13.98
CA GLY A 82 -10.90 2.43 14.97
C GLY A 82 -10.91 0.90 15.01
N PRO A 83 -11.43 0.29 16.10
CA PRO A 83 -11.29 -1.14 16.35
C PRO A 83 -11.72 -1.96 15.12
N ALA A 84 -10.80 -2.78 14.62
CA ALA A 84 -11.04 -3.67 13.49
C ALA A 84 -12.26 -4.56 13.77
N PRO A 85 -13.10 -4.87 12.77
CA PRO A 85 -14.22 -5.77 12.96
C PRO A 85 -13.72 -7.15 13.39
N SER A 86 -14.32 -7.67 14.46
CA SER A 86 -13.99 -8.97 15.04
C SER A 86 -14.18 -10.10 14.01
N PRO A 87 -13.30 -11.12 13.99
CA PRO A 87 -13.49 -12.27 13.10
C PRO A 87 -14.80 -12.99 13.43
N PRO A 88 -15.53 -13.53 12.43
CA PRO A 88 -16.76 -14.25 12.68
C PRO A 88 -16.47 -15.46 13.57
N ALA A 89 -17.22 -15.57 14.66
CA ALA A 89 -17.18 -16.70 15.56
C ALA A 89 -17.57 -17.95 14.77
N GLN A 90 -16.59 -18.83 14.53
CA GLN A 90 -16.86 -20.17 14.01
C GLN A 90 -17.61 -20.93 15.12
N SER A 91 -18.79 -21.44 14.75
CA SER A 91 -19.68 -22.25 15.60
C SER A 91 -19.23 -23.71 15.64
#